data_AF-A0A8T4U7H8-F1
#
_entry.id   AF-A0A8T4U7H8-F1
#
_cell.length_a   1.000
_cell.length_b   1.000
_cell.length_c   1.000
_cell.angle_alpha   90.00
_cell.angle_beta   90.00
_cell.angle_gamma   90.00
#
_symmetry.space_group_name_H-M   'P 1'
#
loop_
_entity.id
_entity.type
_entity.pdbx_description
1 polymer ?
#
loop_
_entity_poly.entity_id
_entity_poly.type
_entity_poly.pdbx_seq_one_letter_code
_entity_poly.pdbx_strand_id
1 'polypeptide(L)'
;MIRYLTFLDVKNRRSELEYKLKEMVIEINIIKENPKKDRKQVEALLSGAYILRRLLKRRSIDIEELYEEFVKEYGFNDKKIFYDGAEMVNNLLKEGTYVTGRFISQ
;
A
#
# COMPACT_ATOMS: atom_id res chain seq x y z
N MET A 1 -13.73 -6.69 -0.62
CA MET A 1 -12.99 -5.74 -1.47
C MET A 1 -12.81 -4.43 -0.69
N ILE A 2 -11.59 -3.90 -0.60
CA ILE A 2 -11.28 -2.64 0.11
C ILE A 2 -11.63 -1.48 -0.83
N ARG A 3 -12.50 -0.55 -0.39
CA ARG A 3 -12.87 0.63 -1.19
C ARG A 3 -12.08 1.89 -0.81
N TYR A 4 -11.81 2.07 0.48
CA TYR A 4 -11.07 3.22 0.99
C TYR A 4 -10.01 2.77 1.99
N LEU A 5 -8.88 3.48 1.99
CA LEU A 5 -7.93 3.46 3.09
C LEU A 5 -7.86 4.84 3.73
N THR A 6 -7.91 4.85 5.05
CA THR A 6 -7.87 6.08 5.86
C THR A 6 -6.80 5.92 6.93
N PHE A 7 -6.17 7.03 7.27
CA PHE A 7 -5.17 7.16 8.30
C PHE A 7 -5.54 8.35 9.19
N LEU A 8 -5.72 8.11 10.48
CA LEU A 8 -5.82 9.16 11.49
C LEU A 8 -4.42 9.49 12.00
N ASP A 9 -4.04 10.75 11.84
CA ASP A 9 -2.76 11.29 12.30
C ASP A 9 -2.78 11.43 13.83
N VAL A 10 -2.42 10.34 14.52
CA VAL A 10 -2.16 10.37 15.96
C VAL A 10 -0.70 10.79 16.13
N LYS A 11 -0.46 11.89 16.87
CA LYS A 11 0.89 12.40 17.18
C LYS A 11 1.81 11.21 17.55
N ASN A 12 2.94 11.08 16.84
CA ASN A 12 3.97 10.01 16.90
C ASN A 12 3.86 8.80 15.98
N ARG A 13 2.83 8.68 15.15
CA ARG A 13 2.66 7.47 14.32
C ARG A 13 2.96 7.61 12.83
N ARG A 14 3.12 8.84 12.34
CA ARG A 14 3.61 9.10 10.97
C ARG A 14 5.01 8.53 10.72
N SER A 15 5.90 8.61 11.71
CA SER A 15 7.27 8.07 11.64
C SER A 15 7.30 6.55 11.48
N GLU A 16 6.32 5.84 12.04
CA GLU A 16 6.20 4.38 11.91
C GLU A 16 5.80 3.99 10.48
N LEU A 17 4.85 4.71 9.88
CA LEU A 17 4.49 4.51 8.47
C LEU A 17 5.65 4.86 7.52
N GLU A 18 6.39 5.93 7.80
CA GLU A 18 7.58 6.29 7.03
C GLU A 18 8.68 5.24 7.16
N TYR A 19 8.86 4.65 8.35
CA TYR A 19 9.77 3.53 8.56
C TYR A 19 9.33 2.29 7.76
N LYS A 20 8.05 1.93 7.82
CA LYS A 20 7.50 0.79 7.08
C LYS A 20 7.57 0.96 5.57
N LEU A 21 7.35 2.18 5.07
CA LEU A 21 7.58 2.51 3.66
C LEU A 21 9.04 2.27 3.26
N LYS A 22 10.00 2.66 4.10
CA LYS A 22 11.43 2.39 3.84
C LYS A 22 11.74 0.90 3.83
N GLU A 23 11.19 0.11 4.75
CA GLU A 23 11.36 -1.35 4.76
C GLU A 23 10.86 -1.98 3.45
N MET A 24 9.65 -1.61 3.00
CA MET A 24 9.10 -2.11 1.73
C MET A 24 9.99 -1.74 0.53
N VAL A 25 10.53 -0.51 0.47
CA VAL A 25 11.42 -0.09 -0.62
C VAL A 25 12.72 -0.89 -0.61
N ILE A 26 13.30 -1.15 0.56
CA ILE A 26 14.50 -1.98 0.70
C ILE A 26 14.20 -3.40 0.22
N GLU A 27 13.08 -3.99 0.64
CA GLU A 27 12.69 -5.33 0.25
C GLU A 27 12.50 -5.44 -1.28
N ILE A 28 11.83 -4.45 -1.90
CA ILE A 28 11.68 -4.39 -3.37
C ILE A 28 13.05 -4.42 -4.06
N ASN A 29 14.03 -3.65 -3.57
CA ASN A 29 15.36 -3.60 -4.16
C ASN A 29 16.10 -4.93 -4.00
N ILE A 30 16.06 -5.54 -2.80
CA ILE A 30 16.64 -6.88 -2.54
C ILE A 30 16.03 -7.94 -3.46
N ILE A 31 14.72 -7.86 -3.69
CA ILE A 31 14.03 -8.82 -4.55
C ILE A 31 14.40 -8.60 -6.02
N LYS A 32 14.49 -7.35 -6.50
CA LYS A 32 14.90 -7.05 -7.88
C LYS A 32 16.30 -7.60 -8.21
N GLU A 33 17.20 -7.64 -7.22
CA GLU A 33 18.54 -8.19 -7.38
C GLU A 33 18.56 -9.74 -7.34
N ASN A 34 17.45 -10.39 -7.00
CA ASN A 34 17.34 -11.85 -6.93
C ASN A 34 16.41 -12.44 -8.03
N PRO A 35 16.97 -13.04 -9.09
CA PRO A 35 16.18 -13.57 -10.21
C PRO A 35 15.31 -14.81 -9.88
N LYS A 36 15.40 -15.35 -8.66
CA LYS A 36 14.63 -16.52 -8.20
C LYS A 36 13.33 -16.18 -7.47
N LYS A 37 13.07 -14.91 -7.15
CA LYS A 37 11.89 -14.50 -6.37
C LYS A 37 10.71 -14.13 -7.27
N ASP A 38 9.52 -14.42 -6.78
CA ASP A 38 8.26 -14.30 -7.49
C ASP A 38 7.98 -12.84 -7.88
N ARG A 39 7.93 -12.57 -9.19
CA ARG A 39 7.58 -11.26 -9.76
C ARG A 39 6.29 -10.68 -9.16
N LYS A 40 5.32 -11.53 -8.82
CA LYS A 40 4.06 -11.10 -8.21
C LYS A 40 4.24 -10.51 -6.82
N GLN A 41 5.19 -11.04 -6.05
CA GLN A 41 5.50 -10.53 -4.71
C GLN A 41 6.12 -9.12 -4.79
N VAL A 42 6.98 -8.87 -5.79
CA VAL A 42 7.54 -7.54 -6.05
C VAL A 42 6.44 -6.55 -6.41
N GLU A 43 5.53 -6.95 -7.30
CA GLU A 43 4.45 -6.10 -7.77
C GLU A 43 3.45 -5.79 -6.63
N ALA A 44 3.17 -6.75 -5.74
CA ALA A 44 2.35 -6.53 -4.55
C ALA A 44 3.02 -5.58 -3.55
N LEU A 45 4.32 -5.76 -3.27
CA LEU A 45 5.10 -4.87 -2.42
C LEU A 45 5.18 -3.44 -2.99
N LEU A 46 5.40 -3.32 -4.30
CA LEU A 46 5.42 -2.03 -4.99
C LEU A 46 4.06 -1.33 -4.86
N SER A 47 2.96 -2.07 -5.02
CA SER A 47 1.60 -1.56 -4.84
C SER A 47 1.38 -1.09 -3.40
N GLY A 48 1.75 -1.89 -2.40
CA GLY A 48 1.64 -1.52 -0.98
C GLY A 48 2.47 -0.28 -0.62
N ALA A 49 3.71 -0.20 -1.09
CA ALA A 49 4.58 0.96 -0.89
C ALA A 49 3.99 2.23 -1.54
N TYR A 50 3.43 2.10 -2.73
CA TYR A 50 2.76 3.21 -3.42
C TYR A 50 1.56 3.74 -2.62
N ILE A 51 0.72 2.83 -2.12
CA ILE A 51 -0.45 3.16 -1.29
C ILE A 51 -0.03 3.88 0.00
N LEU A 52 0.96 3.36 0.73
CA LEU A 52 1.48 4.00 1.94
C LEU A 52 2.04 5.39 1.66
N ARG A 53 2.83 5.54 0.58
CA ARG A 53 3.38 6.83 0.16
C ARG A 53 2.27 7.86 -0.10
N ARG A 54 1.14 7.43 -0.65
CA ARG A 54 0.00 8.30 -0.91
C ARG A 54 -0.77 8.61 0.38
N LEU A 55 -0.94 7.64 1.29
CA LEU A 55 -1.58 7.84 2.60
C LEU A 55 -0.81 8.85 3.48
N LEU A 56 0.52 8.85 3.41
CA LEU A 56 1.36 9.85 4.07
C LEU A 56 1.13 11.28 3.56
N LYS A 57 0.56 11.45 2.36
CA LYS A 57 0.21 12.75 1.77
C LYS A 57 -1.28 13.08 1.90
N ARG A 58 -2.15 12.08 1.82
CA ARG A 58 -3.61 12.22 1.83
C ARG A 58 -4.18 11.30 2.92
N ARG A 59 -4.88 11.88 3.90
CA ARG A 59 -5.44 11.13 5.04
C ARG A 59 -6.45 10.06 4.67
N SER A 60 -7.12 10.19 3.53
CA SER A 60 -8.06 9.20 3.01
C SER A 60 -7.90 9.09 1.50
N ILE A 61 -7.98 7.87 0.99
CA ILE A 61 -7.79 7.58 -0.44
C ILE A 61 -8.81 6.54 -0.89
N ASP A 62 -9.41 6.79 -2.06
CA ASP A 62 -10.17 5.81 -2.83
C ASP A 62 -9.22 4.83 -3.53
N ILE A 63 -9.42 3.53 -3.32
CA ILE A 63 -8.53 2.49 -3.86
C ILE A 63 -8.73 2.30 -5.36
N GLU A 64 -9.92 2.57 -5.90
CA GLU A 64 -10.16 2.48 -7.35
C GLU A 64 -9.45 3.60 -8.10
N GLU A 65 -9.59 4.85 -7.64
CA GLU A 65 -8.87 5.99 -8.22
C GLU A 65 -7.35 5.78 -8.13
N LEU A 66 -6.90 5.26 -6.98
CA LEU A 66 -5.49 5.00 -6.75
C LEU A 66 -4.93 3.89 -7.63
N TYR A 67 -5.73 2.87 -7.95
CA TYR A 67 -5.38 1.83 -8.91
C TYR A 67 -5.17 2.43 -10.31
N GLU A 68 -6.07 3.31 -10.76
CA GLU A 68 -5.91 3.97 -12.06
C GLU A 68 -4.65 4.85 -12.11
N GLU A 69 -4.35 5.60 -11.04
CA GLU A 69 -3.09 6.35 -10.92
C GLU A 69 -1.88 5.41 -10.97
N PHE A 70 -1.94 4.26 -10.28
CA PHE A 70 -0.85 3.28 -10.23
C PHE A 70 -0.58 2.65 -11.60
N VAL A 71 -1.62 2.26 -12.34
CA VAL A 71 -1.51 1.72 -13.70
C VAL A 71 -0.83 2.75 -14.62
N LYS A 72 -1.19 4.04 -14.50
CA LYS A 72 -0.58 5.12 -15.30
C LYS A 72 0.88 5.36 -14.94
N GLU A 73 1.24 5.30 -13.66
CA GLU A 73 2.62 5.58 -13.18
C GLU A 73 3.58 4.41 -13.41
N TYR A 74 3.11 3.16 -13.30
CA TYR A 74 3.98 1.98 -13.31
C TYR A 74 3.68 0.95 -14.41
N GLY A 75 2.55 1.06 -15.14
CA GLY A 75 2.19 0.15 -16.23
C GLY A 75 1.71 -1.24 -15.80
N PHE A 76 1.56 -1.50 -14.50
CA PHE A 76 1.03 -2.76 -13.97
C PHE A 76 -0.51 -2.72 -13.96
N ASN A 77 -1.14 -3.67 -14.65
CA ASN A 77 -2.60 -3.75 -14.77
C ASN A 77 -3.22 -4.99 -14.09
N ASP A 78 -2.44 -5.67 -13.24
CA ASP A 78 -2.98 -6.77 -12.43
C ASP A 78 -3.67 -6.19 -11.20
N LYS A 79 -4.99 -6.03 -11.34
CA LYS A 79 -5.86 -5.51 -10.29
C LYS A 79 -5.83 -6.38 -9.02
N LYS A 80 -5.66 -7.70 -9.14
CA LYS A 80 -5.58 -8.61 -7.98
C LYS A 80 -4.31 -8.32 -7.18
N ILE A 81 -3.17 -8.24 -7.85
CA ILE A 81 -1.88 -7.94 -7.20
C ILE A 81 -1.91 -6.57 -6.50
N PHE A 82 -2.55 -5.57 -7.12
CA PHE A 82 -2.73 -4.27 -6.49
C PHE A 82 -3.53 -4.36 -5.19
N TYR A 83 -4.63 -5.11 -5.17
CA TYR A 83 -5.39 -5.33 -3.95
C TYR A 83 -4.65 -6.17 -2.91
N ASP A 84 -3.83 -7.14 -3.32
CA ASP A 84 -2.96 -7.88 -2.41
C ASP A 84 -2.04 -6.87 -1.67
N GLY A 85 -1.49 -5.88 -2.39
CA GLY A 85 -0.75 -4.75 -1.79
C GLY A 85 -1.60 -3.84 -0.88
N ALA A 86 -2.85 -3.56 -1.26
CA ALA A 86 -3.77 -2.78 -0.42
C ALA A 86 -4.13 -3.49 0.88
N GLU A 87 -4.29 -4.81 0.84
CA GLU A 87 -4.55 -5.64 2.02
C GLU A 87 -3.34 -5.68 2.97
N MET A 88 -2.12 -5.75 2.44
CA MET A 88 -0.90 -5.61 3.24
C MET A 88 -0.88 -4.29 4.03
N VAL A 89 -1.19 -3.17 3.36
CA VAL A 89 -1.25 -1.86 4.02
C VAL A 89 -2.38 -1.80 5.04
N ASN A 90 -3.54 -2.36 4.72
CA ASN A 90 -4.68 -2.44 5.64
C ASN A 90 -4.32 -3.20 6.94
N ASN A 91 -3.61 -4.32 6.81
CA ASN A 91 -3.16 -5.12 7.95
C ASN A 91 -2.13 -4.36 8.79
N LEU A 92 -1.16 -3.69 8.15
CA LEU A 92 -0.21 -2.82 8.83
C LEU A 92 -0.92 -1.71 9.64
N LEU A 93 -1.93 -1.08 9.03
CA LEU A 93 -2.72 -0.05 9.69
C LEU A 93 -3.54 -0.61 10.87
N LYS A 94 -4.04 -1.84 10.79
CA LYS A 94 -4.75 -2.46 11.92
C LYS A 94 -3.82 -2.79 13.08
N GLU A 95 -2.65 -3.36 12.79
CA GLU A 95 -1.63 -3.72 13.80
C GLU A 95 -1.16 -2.50 14.58
N GLY A 96 -0.92 -1.38 13.89
CA GLY A 96 -0.55 -0.13 14.53
C GLY A 96 -1.73 0.69 15.08
N THR A 97 -2.90 0.07 15.32
CA THR A 97 -4.07 0.74 15.91
C THR A 97 -4.55 1.98 15.13
N TYR A 98 -4.34 2.00 13.81
CA TYR A 98 -4.82 3.06 12.92
C TYR A 98 -6.26 2.76 12.48
N VAL A 99 -7.09 3.79 12.33
CA VAL A 99 -8.46 3.62 11.83
C VAL A 99 -8.42 3.45 10.32
N THR A 100 -8.63 2.22 9.84
CA THR A 100 -8.86 1.94 8.42
C THR A 100 -10.31 2.29 8.06
N GLY A 101 -10.53 2.91 6.90
CA GLY A 101 -11.84 3.41 6.48
C GLY A 101 -12.91 2.32 6.46
N ARG A 102 -14.14 2.68 6.84
CA ARG A 102 -15.31 1.78 6.87
C ARG A 102 -15.56 1.16 5.49
N PHE A 103 -15.79 -0.15 5.48
CA PHE A 103 -16.42 -0.87 4.39
C PHE A 103 -17.84 -0.31 4.18
N ILE A 104 -18.11 0.31 3.04
CA ILE A 104 -19.48 0.50 2.55
C ILE A 104 -19.66 -0.49 1.41
N SER A 105 -20.17 -1.68 1.74
CA SER A 105 -20.90 -2.46 0.74
C SER A 105 -22.21 -1.71 0.52
N GLN A 106 -22.44 -1.25 -0.71
CA GLN A 106 -23.82 -1.19 -1.19
C GLN A 106 -24.22 -2.60 -1.59
#